data_AF-A0A7S2PW30-F1
#
_entry.id   AF-A0A7S2PW30-F1
#
_cell.length_a   1.000
_cell.length_b   1.000
_cell.length_c   1.000
_cell.angle_alpha   90.00
_cell.angle_beta   90.00
_cell.angle_gamma   90.00
#
_symmetry.space_group_name_H-M   'P 1'
#
loop_
_entity.id
_entity.type
_entity.pdbx_description
1 polymer ?
#
loop_
_entity_poly.entity_id
_entity_poly.type
_entity_poly.pdbx_seq_one_letter_code
_entity_poly.pdbx_strand_id
1 'polypeptide(L)'
;PVAYDDWGAPTILRQVDDGHGQARTIVHNEDGSRKVFGANTVASLVGSPDADARRWLGALRDREIHGLVHELGKRLVESSQQYTLQRAQLEQLERQRHFDYFSLQQGASEKDLHAAYRRLARRMHPDKNGGTEEAKRKFQHMKERYESLLEGYRPAAPADDAPGDGGGGRAGGDPRDSDKSGEGGPGSEGEEEGDDGAGAGSPDADGKGGSQEGRRRGRSRPGRDDLPGQQSPGGRRREAYDEDDDESQAPRRRRQKGGGSGSEGAKISYDPSDRGSMDDTIWRMVQQMRRLQESLTAVSAKMKRSC
;
A
#
# COMPACT_ATOMS: atom_id res chain seq x y z
N PRO A 1 -14.71 31.57 9.06
CA PRO A 1 -15.68 32.67 9.28
C PRO A 1 -15.48 33.78 8.23
N VAL A 2 -16.51 34.12 7.47
CA VAL A 2 -16.52 35.32 6.62
C VAL A 2 -16.77 36.50 7.56
N ALA A 3 -15.90 37.50 7.57
CA ALA A 3 -16.12 38.72 8.33
C ALA A 3 -17.13 39.60 7.57
N TYR A 4 -18.04 40.24 8.28
CA TYR A 4 -19.05 41.15 7.73
C TYR A 4 -18.88 42.54 8.35
N ASP A 5 -19.25 43.59 7.62
CA ASP A 5 -19.33 44.96 8.16
C ASP A 5 -20.69 45.21 8.83
N ASP A 6 -20.85 46.42 9.39
CA ASP A 6 -22.08 46.86 10.06
C ASP A 6 -23.31 46.90 9.14
N TRP A 7 -23.10 46.81 7.82
CA TRP A 7 -24.15 46.77 6.80
C TRP A 7 -24.41 45.34 6.29
N GLY A 8 -23.76 44.34 6.89
CA GLY A 8 -23.90 42.94 6.52
C GLY A 8 -23.18 42.54 5.23
N ALA A 9 -22.30 43.40 4.68
CA ALA A 9 -21.50 43.09 3.51
C ALA A 9 -20.23 42.32 3.91
N PRO A 10 -19.83 41.28 3.16
CA PRO A 10 -18.63 40.51 3.46
C PRO A 10 -17.38 41.40 3.28
N THR A 11 -16.58 41.53 4.34
CA THR A 11 -15.34 42.33 4.33
C THR A 11 -14.13 41.52 3.86
N ILE A 12 -14.25 40.19 3.80
CA ILE A 12 -13.24 39.28 3.27
C ILE A 12 -13.88 38.47 2.14
N LEU A 13 -13.41 38.69 0.92
CA LEU A 13 -13.96 38.14 -0.31
C LEU A 13 -12.90 37.33 -1.05
N ARG A 14 -13.22 36.09 -1.40
CA ARG A 14 -12.37 35.29 -2.29
C ARG A 14 -12.87 35.43 -3.71
N GLN A 15 -12.04 36.00 -4.58
CA GLN A 15 -12.31 36.16 -6.00
C GLN A 15 -11.46 35.17 -6.79
N VAL A 16 -12.06 34.51 -7.78
CA VAL A 16 -11.35 33.69 -8.76
C VAL A 16 -11.40 34.43 -10.09
N ASP A 17 -10.24 34.69 -10.69
CA ASP A 17 -10.20 35.35 -11.99
C ASP A 17 -10.63 34.39 -13.11
N ASP A 18 -11.65 34.81 -13.88
CA ASP A 18 -12.31 34.01 -14.93
C ASP A 18 -11.37 33.57 -16.06
N GLY A 19 -10.23 34.23 -16.25
CA GLY A 19 -9.28 33.94 -17.33
C GLY A 19 -8.12 33.00 -16.98
N HIS A 20 -7.77 32.85 -15.69
CA HIS A 20 -6.57 32.10 -15.27
C HIS A 20 -6.80 31.16 -14.08
N GLY A 21 -8.01 31.13 -13.51
CA GLY A 21 -8.31 30.35 -12.30
C GLY A 21 -7.52 30.80 -11.07
N GLN A 22 -6.85 31.96 -11.13
CA GLN A 22 -6.07 32.47 -10.02
C GLN A 22 -7.02 33.03 -8.97
N ALA A 23 -7.05 32.35 -7.83
CA ALA A 23 -7.81 32.80 -6.68
C ALA A 23 -6.99 33.81 -5.85
N ARG A 24 -7.68 34.84 -5.35
CA ARG A 24 -7.14 35.86 -4.44
C ARG A 24 -8.19 36.23 -3.39
N THR A 25 -7.73 36.53 -2.19
CA THR A 25 -8.55 37.05 -1.10
C THR A 25 -8.37 38.56 -1.01
N ILE A 26 -9.49 39.29 -1.06
CA ILE A 26 -9.56 40.75 -0.95
C ILE A 26 -10.17 41.09 0.40
N VAL A 27 -9.48 41.94 1.14
CA VAL A 27 -9.94 42.47 2.44
C VAL A 27 -10.29 43.94 2.28
N HIS A 28 -11.51 44.29 2.65
CA HIS A 28 -12.01 45.66 2.70
C HIS A 28 -11.89 46.22 4.12
N ASN A 29 -11.19 47.33 4.25
CA ASN A 29 -10.97 47.99 5.54
C ASN A 29 -11.96 49.13 5.76
N GLU A 30 -12.10 49.55 7.01
CA GLU A 30 -13.04 50.60 7.44
C GLU A 30 -12.70 51.98 6.86
N ASP A 31 -11.42 52.23 6.58
CA ASP A 31 -10.93 53.45 5.93
C ASP A 31 -11.15 53.48 4.41
N GLY A 32 -11.84 52.47 3.85
CA GLY A 32 -12.07 52.32 2.41
C GLY A 32 -10.89 51.73 1.62
N SER A 33 -9.73 51.53 2.25
CA SER A 33 -8.58 50.87 1.62
C SER A 33 -8.81 49.37 1.46
N ARG A 34 -8.09 48.75 0.52
CA ARG A 34 -8.20 47.31 0.23
C ARG A 34 -6.83 46.64 0.30
N LYS A 35 -6.79 45.44 0.88
CA LYS A 35 -5.61 44.56 0.87
C LYS A 35 -5.92 43.32 0.05
N VAL A 36 -4.97 42.89 -0.77
CA VAL A 36 -5.13 41.69 -1.62
C VAL A 36 -4.04 40.68 -1.27
N PHE A 37 -4.48 39.45 -1.01
CA PHE A 37 -3.61 38.30 -0.76
C PHE A 37 -3.83 37.29 -1.89
N GLY A 38 -2.76 36.91 -2.59
CA GLY A 38 -2.82 35.94 -3.67
C GLY A 38 -1.60 35.01 -3.70
N ALA A 39 -1.41 34.33 -4.83
CA ALA A 39 -0.38 33.29 -4.96
C ALA A 39 1.02 33.83 -4.70
N ASN A 40 1.33 34.98 -5.28
CA ASN A 40 2.62 35.62 -5.12
C ASN A 40 2.83 36.09 -3.67
N THR A 41 1.80 36.63 -3.02
CA THR A 41 1.89 37.06 -1.62
C THR A 41 2.24 35.89 -0.71
N VAL A 42 1.56 34.75 -0.89
CA VAL A 42 1.81 33.56 -0.09
C VAL A 42 3.16 32.92 -0.43
N ALA A 43 3.54 32.88 -1.72
CA ALA A 43 4.86 32.39 -2.13
C ALA A 43 5.99 33.24 -1.52
N SER A 44 5.86 34.57 -1.54
CA SER A 44 6.80 35.48 -0.89
C SER A 44 6.85 35.25 0.62
N LEU A 45 5.71 35.11 1.30
CA LEU A 45 5.66 34.84 2.73
C LEU A 45 6.36 33.54 3.10
N VAL A 46 6.06 32.46 2.36
CA VAL A 46 6.61 31.12 2.61
C VAL A 46 8.11 31.07 2.31
N GLY A 47 8.57 31.78 1.27
CA GLY A 47 9.97 31.82 0.85
C GLY A 47 10.85 32.85 1.58
N SER A 48 10.27 33.78 2.34
CA SER A 48 11.04 34.80 3.07
C SER A 48 11.64 34.24 4.37
N PRO A 49 12.77 34.81 4.85
CA PRO A 49 13.26 34.55 6.19
C PRO A 49 12.22 34.85 7.27
N ASP A 50 12.22 34.09 8.35
CA ASP A 50 11.21 34.21 9.41
C ASP A 50 11.17 35.62 10.04
N ALA A 51 12.31 36.30 10.15
CA ALA A 51 12.39 37.66 10.66
C ALA A 51 11.64 38.68 9.78
N ASP A 52 11.81 38.59 8.47
CA ASP A 52 11.17 39.49 7.50
C ASP A 52 9.67 39.24 7.43
N ALA A 53 9.28 37.96 7.42
CA ALA A 53 7.88 37.55 7.47
C ALA A 53 7.19 38.03 8.75
N ARG A 54 7.82 37.91 9.94
CA ARG A 54 7.30 38.45 11.21
C ARG A 54 7.11 39.96 11.16
N ARG A 55 8.10 40.68 10.64
CA ARG A 55 8.03 42.15 10.50
C ARG A 55 6.89 42.57 9.58
N TRP A 56 6.71 41.86 8.47
CA TRP A 56 5.62 42.14 7.54
C TRP A 56 4.25 41.85 8.14
N LEU A 57 4.09 40.72 8.85
CA LEU A 57 2.85 40.38 9.56
C LEU A 57 2.50 41.44 10.61
N GLY A 58 3.49 41.92 11.38
CA GLY A 58 3.29 42.97 12.38
C GLY A 58 2.84 44.31 11.82
N ALA A 59 2.99 44.54 10.51
CA ALA A 59 2.51 45.75 9.84
C ALA A 59 1.05 45.64 9.33
N LEU A 60 0.44 44.45 9.39
CA LEU A 60 -0.93 44.22 8.95
C LEU A 60 -1.93 44.50 10.06
N ARG A 61 -3.08 45.06 9.68
CA ARG A 61 -4.23 45.23 10.58
C ARG A 61 -4.88 43.89 10.91
N ASP A 62 -5.64 43.82 12.01
CA ASP A 62 -6.26 42.58 12.46
C ASP A 62 -7.18 41.98 11.39
N ARG A 63 -8.02 42.80 10.74
CA ARG A 63 -8.86 42.36 9.62
C ARG A 63 -8.05 41.81 8.44
N GLU A 64 -6.88 42.39 8.16
CA GLU A 64 -5.99 41.92 7.10
C GLU A 64 -5.38 40.56 7.45
N ILE A 65 -5.05 40.34 8.73
CA ILE A 65 -4.63 39.03 9.23
C ILE A 65 -5.73 37.98 9.08
N HIS A 66 -6.99 38.29 9.34
CA HIS A 66 -8.08 37.35 9.07
C HIS A 66 -8.12 36.95 7.61
N GLY A 67 -7.97 37.93 6.71
CA GLY A 67 -7.93 37.66 5.27
C GLY A 67 -6.73 36.81 4.87
N LEU A 68 -5.57 37.03 5.48
CA LEU A 68 -4.38 36.21 5.25
C LEU A 68 -4.55 34.78 5.77
N VAL A 69 -5.10 34.59 6.97
CA VAL A 69 -5.44 33.26 7.52
C VAL A 69 -6.38 32.52 6.57
N HIS A 70 -7.41 33.23 6.06
CA HIS A 70 -8.34 32.66 5.08
C HIS A 70 -7.62 32.20 3.81
N GLU A 71 -6.77 33.06 3.24
CA GLU A 71 -6.02 32.76 2.01
C GLU A 71 -5.06 31.58 2.21
N LEU A 72 -4.29 31.56 3.31
CA LEU A 72 -3.36 30.48 3.63
C LEU A 72 -4.10 29.15 3.82
N GLY A 73 -5.23 29.16 4.54
CA GLY A 73 -6.05 27.96 4.72
C GLY A 73 -6.56 27.40 3.39
N LYS A 74 -7.05 28.25 2.49
CA LYS A 74 -7.50 27.82 1.15
C LYS A 74 -6.36 27.21 0.34
N ARG A 75 -5.19 27.85 0.32
CA ARG A 75 -4.03 27.35 -0.44
C ARG A 75 -3.44 26.08 0.12
N LEU A 76 -3.45 25.92 1.45
CA LEU A 76 -2.97 24.69 2.09
C LEU A 76 -3.84 23.50 1.66
N VAL A 77 -5.17 23.66 1.64
CA VAL A 77 -6.09 22.64 1.15
C VAL A 77 -5.85 22.34 -0.34
N GLU A 78 -5.74 23.36 -1.19
CA GLU A 78 -5.46 23.18 -2.62
C GLU A 78 -4.14 22.45 -2.86
N SER A 79 -3.08 22.87 -2.17
CA SER A 79 -1.76 22.26 -2.33
C SER A 79 -1.77 20.81 -1.80
N SER A 80 -2.51 20.54 -0.72
CA SER A 80 -2.65 19.18 -0.17
C SER A 80 -3.36 18.25 -1.16
N GLN A 81 -4.44 18.73 -1.79
CA GLN A 81 -5.13 18.00 -2.85
C GLN A 81 -4.19 17.74 -4.04
N GLN A 82 -3.43 18.75 -4.47
CA GLN A 82 -2.43 18.59 -5.53
C GLN A 82 -1.38 17.54 -5.19
N TYR A 83 -0.90 17.51 -3.94
CA TYR A 83 0.07 16.52 -3.48
C TYR A 83 -0.50 15.11 -3.56
N THR A 84 -1.72 14.90 -3.06
CA THR A 84 -2.40 13.59 -3.11
C THR A 84 -2.61 13.14 -4.55
N LEU A 85 -3.04 14.05 -5.44
CA LEU A 85 -3.22 13.74 -6.86
C LEU A 85 -1.90 13.37 -7.55
N GLN A 86 -0.83 14.16 -7.37
CA GLN A 86 0.47 13.86 -7.96
C GLN A 86 1.07 12.56 -7.42
N ARG A 87 0.87 12.28 -6.13
CA ARG A 87 1.30 11.03 -5.51
C ARG A 87 0.56 9.83 -6.11
N ALA A 88 -0.76 9.91 -6.26
CA ALA A 88 -1.56 8.86 -6.89
C ALA A 88 -1.16 8.64 -8.36
N GLN A 89 -0.90 9.71 -9.11
CA GLN A 89 -0.39 9.63 -10.48
C GLN A 89 0.96 8.94 -10.56
N LEU A 90 1.90 9.28 -9.67
CA LEU A 90 3.21 8.63 -9.60
C LEU A 90 3.07 7.14 -9.31
N GLU A 91 2.24 6.77 -8.33
CA GLU A 91 1.98 5.38 -7.98
C GLU A 91 1.38 4.61 -9.16
N GLN A 92 0.45 5.22 -9.90
CA GLN A 92 -0.12 4.62 -11.10
C GLN A 92 0.94 4.40 -12.19
N LEU A 93 1.80 5.39 -12.46
CA LEU A 93 2.89 5.27 -13.45
C LEU A 93 3.92 4.20 -13.05
N GLU A 94 4.28 4.14 -11.77
CA GLU A 94 5.19 3.11 -11.25
C GLU A 94 4.57 1.71 -11.39
N ARG A 95 3.29 1.56 -11.03
CA ARG A 95 2.53 0.32 -11.22
C ARG A 95 2.50 -0.12 -12.68
N GLN A 96 2.26 0.81 -13.61
CA GLN A 96 2.30 0.54 -15.05
C GLN A 96 3.68 0.02 -15.48
N ARG A 97 4.75 0.71 -15.10
CA ARG A 97 6.14 0.29 -15.40
C ARG A 97 6.48 -1.08 -14.80
N HIS A 98 5.90 -1.45 -13.66
CA HIS A 98 6.07 -2.77 -13.08
C HIS A 98 5.37 -3.85 -13.90
N PHE A 99 4.15 -3.61 -14.38
CA PHE A 99 3.47 -4.54 -15.29
C PHE A 99 4.21 -4.69 -16.61
N ASP A 100 4.68 -3.58 -17.20
CA ASP A 100 5.46 -3.60 -18.44
C ASP A 100 6.76 -4.41 -18.28
N TYR A 101 7.42 -4.31 -17.12
CA TYR A 101 8.62 -5.09 -16.78
C TYR A 101 8.36 -6.61 -16.79
N PHE A 102 7.19 -7.05 -16.32
CA PHE A 102 6.76 -8.46 -16.39
C PHE A 102 6.08 -8.84 -17.72
N SER A 103 5.99 -7.90 -18.66
CA SER A 103 5.28 -8.03 -19.94
C SER A 103 3.80 -8.41 -19.75
N LEU A 104 3.16 -7.78 -18.76
CA LEU A 104 1.76 -7.97 -18.42
C LEU A 104 0.95 -6.72 -18.79
N GLN A 105 -0.34 -6.90 -19.07
CA GLN A 105 -1.27 -5.79 -19.28
C GLN A 105 -1.73 -5.21 -17.94
N GLN A 106 -2.14 -3.94 -17.95
CA GLN A 106 -2.79 -3.31 -16.79
C GLN A 106 -4.07 -4.08 -16.45
N GLY A 107 -4.14 -4.64 -15.24
CA GLY A 107 -5.27 -5.46 -14.80
C GLY A 107 -5.10 -6.97 -15.01
N ALA A 108 -3.88 -7.45 -15.31
CA ALA A 108 -3.58 -8.88 -15.26
C ALA A 108 -3.99 -9.49 -13.90
N SER A 109 -4.32 -10.78 -13.84
CA SER A 109 -4.69 -11.41 -12.57
C SER A 109 -3.45 -11.65 -11.69
N GLU A 110 -3.65 -11.84 -10.40
CA GLU A 110 -2.57 -12.23 -9.49
C GLU A 110 -1.87 -13.52 -9.96
N LYS A 111 -2.64 -14.47 -10.50
CA LYS A 111 -2.10 -15.73 -11.07
C LYS A 111 -1.14 -15.48 -12.24
N ASP A 112 -1.43 -14.49 -13.08
CA ASP A 112 -0.58 -14.11 -14.21
C ASP A 112 0.72 -13.46 -13.74
N LEU A 113 0.64 -12.62 -12.69
CA LEU A 113 1.81 -12.03 -12.04
C LEU A 113 2.73 -13.11 -11.48
N HIS A 114 2.19 -14.07 -10.72
CA HIS A 114 2.94 -15.22 -10.20
C HIS A 114 3.62 -16.03 -11.31
N ALA A 115 2.90 -16.29 -12.41
CA ALA A 115 3.44 -17.02 -13.55
C ALA A 115 4.58 -16.27 -14.26
N ALA A 116 4.42 -14.96 -14.47
CA ALA A 116 5.43 -14.11 -15.08
C ALA A 116 6.67 -13.99 -14.20
N TYR A 117 6.50 -13.81 -12.89
CA TYR A 117 7.58 -13.77 -11.91
C TYR A 117 8.39 -15.06 -11.92
N ARG A 118 7.75 -16.24 -11.82
CA ARG A 118 8.46 -17.54 -11.88
C ARG A 118 9.26 -17.72 -13.16
N ARG A 119 8.73 -17.28 -14.30
CA ARG A 119 9.40 -17.36 -15.60
C ARG A 119 10.63 -16.45 -15.64
N LEU A 120 10.52 -15.22 -15.13
CA LEU A 120 11.62 -14.26 -15.13
C LEU A 120 12.70 -14.61 -14.09
N ALA A 121 12.30 -15.07 -12.90
CA ALA A 121 13.21 -15.49 -11.83
C ALA A 121 14.13 -16.65 -12.27
N ARG A 122 13.59 -17.65 -12.98
CA ARG A 122 14.39 -18.77 -13.53
C ARG A 122 15.44 -18.32 -14.54
N ARG A 123 15.20 -17.21 -15.23
CA ARG A 123 16.10 -16.63 -16.24
C ARG A 123 17.16 -15.74 -15.60
N MET A 124 16.78 -14.95 -14.60
CA MET A 124 17.67 -13.99 -13.94
C MET A 124 18.35 -14.52 -12.67
N HIS A 125 18.18 -15.80 -12.34
CA HIS A 125 18.76 -16.39 -11.14
C HIS A 125 20.28 -16.14 -11.07
N PRO A 126 20.84 -15.66 -9.95
CA PRO A 126 22.24 -15.24 -9.87
C PRO A 126 23.21 -16.37 -10.19
N ASP A 127 22.91 -17.60 -9.77
CA ASP A 127 23.71 -18.81 -10.06
C ASP A 127 23.92 -19.02 -11.57
N LYS A 128 22.85 -18.86 -12.37
CA LYS A 128 22.92 -19.00 -13.84
C LYS A 128 23.56 -17.81 -14.54
N ASN A 129 23.72 -16.70 -13.81
CA ASN A 129 24.26 -15.43 -14.31
C ASN A 129 25.61 -15.09 -13.66
N GLY A 130 26.39 -16.13 -13.34
CA GLY A 130 27.78 -16.01 -12.88
C GLY A 130 27.96 -15.54 -11.45
N GLY A 131 26.90 -15.51 -10.64
CA GLY A 131 26.95 -15.17 -9.21
C GLY A 131 27.39 -13.73 -8.90
N THR A 132 27.45 -12.86 -9.91
CA THR A 132 27.96 -11.50 -9.77
C THR A 132 27.05 -10.63 -8.90
N GLU A 133 27.62 -9.62 -8.24
CA GLU A 133 26.84 -8.64 -7.47
C GLU A 133 25.81 -7.91 -8.33
N GLU A 134 26.09 -7.71 -9.63
CA GLU A 134 25.11 -7.15 -10.56
C GLU A 134 23.91 -8.07 -10.78
N ALA A 135 24.12 -9.37 -10.90
CA ALA A 135 23.05 -10.34 -11.06
C ALA A 135 22.18 -10.40 -9.79
N LYS A 136 22.80 -10.38 -8.61
CA LYS A 136 22.08 -10.28 -7.32
C LYS A 136 21.23 -9.02 -7.25
N ARG A 137 21.80 -7.86 -7.60
CA ARG A 137 21.07 -6.57 -7.60
C ARG A 137 19.89 -6.56 -8.57
N LYS A 138 20.06 -7.11 -9.78
CA LYS A 138 18.97 -7.22 -10.78
C LYS A 138 17.86 -8.15 -10.29
N PHE A 139 18.21 -9.26 -9.66
CA PHE A 139 17.25 -10.19 -9.09
C PHE A 139 16.47 -9.57 -7.92
N GLN A 140 17.16 -8.84 -7.05
CA GLN A 140 16.54 -8.11 -5.94
C GLN A 140 15.56 -7.04 -6.45
N HIS A 141 15.93 -6.25 -7.47
CA HIS A 141 15.03 -5.27 -8.08
C HIS A 141 13.78 -5.95 -8.68
N MET A 142 13.93 -7.10 -9.34
CA MET A 142 12.76 -7.87 -9.81
C MET A 142 11.85 -8.28 -8.65
N LYS A 143 12.42 -8.76 -7.54
CA LYS A 143 11.66 -9.17 -6.36
C LYS A 143 10.87 -7.99 -5.77
N GLU A 144 11.51 -6.83 -5.61
CA GLU A 144 10.86 -5.59 -5.13
C GLU A 144 9.68 -5.16 -6.00
N ARG A 145 9.81 -5.23 -7.34
CA ARG A 145 8.72 -4.92 -8.27
C ARG A 145 7.55 -5.88 -8.11
N TYR A 146 7.84 -7.16 -7.94
CA TYR A 146 6.83 -8.20 -7.74
C TYR A 146 6.07 -7.99 -6.42
N GLU A 147 6.79 -7.74 -5.32
CA GLU A 147 6.18 -7.45 -4.00
C GLU A 147 5.31 -6.20 -4.05
N SER A 148 5.78 -5.13 -4.72
CA SER A 148 5.01 -3.91 -4.91
C SER A 148 3.72 -4.14 -5.69
N LEU A 149 3.74 -4.97 -6.73
CA LEU A 149 2.52 -5.32 -7.47
C LEU A 149 1.58 -6.20 -6.64
N LEU A 150 2.13 -7.16 -5.89
CA LEU A 150 1.37 -8.10 -5.06
C LEU A 150 0.59 -7.38 -3.94
N GLU A 151 1.20 -6.36 -3.31
CA GLU A 151 0.52 -5.50 -2.34
C GLU A 151 -0.70 -4.81 -2.96
N GLY A 152 -0.63 -4.43 -4.24
CA GLY A 152 -1.76 -3.85 -4.97
C GLY A 152 -2.90 -4.81 -5.33
N TYR A 153 -2.75 -6.12 -5.05
CA TYR A 153 -3.83 -7.12 -5.13
C TYR A 153 -4.41 -7.48 -3.76
N ARG A 154 -3.76 -7.08 -2.66
CA ARG A 154 -4.36 -7.23 -1.34
C ARG A 154 -5.60 -6.34 -1.28
N PRO A 155 -6.74 -6.86 -0.80
CA PRO A 155 -7.89 -6.02 -0.53
C PRO A 155 -7.43 -4.93 0.45
N ALA A 156 -7.71 -3.67 0.11
CA ALA A 156 -7.52 -2.58 1.06
C ALA A 156 -8.23 -2.99 2.35
N ALA A 157 -7.47 -3.08 3.46
CA ALA A 157 -8.06 -3.36 4.75
C ALA A 157 -9.23 -2.38 4.96
N PRO A 158 -10.39 -2.83 5.45
CA PRO A 158 -11.50 -1.93 5.72
C PRO A 158 -10.98 -0.81 6.63
N ALA A 159 -11.22 0.43 6.21
CA ALA A 159 -10.91 1.60 7.00
C ALA A 159 -11.91 1.68 8.16
N ASP A 160 -11.73 0.82 9.15
CA ASP A 160 -12.40 0.93 10.44
C ASP A 160 -11.76 2.11 11.19
N ASP A 161 -12.34 3.31 10.99
CA ASP A 161 -12.51 4.36 12.01
C ASP A 161 -13.11 5.61 11.34
N ALA A 162 -14.37 5.48 10.90
CA ALA A 162 -15.27 6.63 10.89
C ALA A 162 -15.65 6.93 12.35
N PRO A 163 -15.52 8.17 12.87
CA PRO A 163 -15.98 8.51 14.21
C PRO A 163 -17.51 8.52 14.22
N GLY A 164 -18.10 7.34 14.44
CA GLY A 164 -19.51 7.13 14.68
C GLY A 164 -19.83 7.33 16.16
N ASP A 165 -20.40 8.48 16.46
CA ASP A 165 -21.23 8.73 17.64
C ASP A 165 -22.35 7.67 17.72
N GLY A 166 -22.53 7.04 18.88
CA GLY A 166 -23.73 6.22 19.15
C GLY A 166 -23.53 4.92 19.95
N GLY A 167 -23.47 5.06 21.28
CA GLY A 167 -24.33 4.29 22.21
C GLY A 167 -24.23 2.76 22.32
N GLY A 168 -23.83 2.30 23.52
CA GLY A 168 -24.15 0.98 24.09
C GLY A 168 -22.95 0.01 24.05
N GLY A 169 -22.45 -0.56 25.13
CA GLY A 169 -23.00 -0.79 26.46
C GLY A 169 -22.85 -2.28 26.79
N ARG A 170 -21.93 -2.61 27.72
CA ARG A 170 -21.80 -3.91 28.45
C ARG A 170 -21.31 -5.08 27.57
N ALA A 171 -20.58 -6.10 28.01
CA ALA A 171 -19.99 -6.58 29.27
C ALA A 171 -18.74 -7.39 28.84
N GLY A 172 -17.60 -7.38 29.54
CA GLY A 172 -17.40 -8.17 30.75
C GLY A 172 -17.11 -9.65 30.43
N GLY A 173 -15.83 -10.06 30.48
CA GLY A 173 -15.44 -11.47 30.65
C GLY A 173 -14.27 -11.95 29.78
N ASP A 174 -13.11 -12.11 30.40
CA ASP A 174 -12.01 -12.98 29.95
C ASP A 174 -11.34 -13.53 31.23
N PRO A 175 -10.55 -14.61 31.18
CA PRO A 175 -10.86 -16.01 30.95
C PRO A 175 -10.62 -16.84 32.23
N ARG A 176 -10.88 -18.15 32.11
CA ARG A 176 -10.36 -19.30 32.88
C ARG A 176 -11.46 -19.99 33.67
N ASP A 177 -11.93 -21.11 33.12
CA ASP A 177 -11.96 -22.31 33.93
C ASP A 177 -11.71 -23.54 33.08
N SER A 178 -10.70 -24.28 33.51
CA SER A 178 -10.31 -25.58 33.00
C SER A 178 -10.90 -26.59 33.97
N ASP A 179 -11.95 -27.30 33.58
CA ASP A 179 -12.28 -28.53 34.27
C ASP A 179 -12.86 -29.61 33.37
N LYS A 180 -12.51 -30.82 33.77
CA LYS A 180 -12.33 -32.03 33.00
C LYS A 180 -13.28 -33.07 33.56
N SER A 181 -14.12 -33.68 32.74
CA SER A 181 -14.62 -35.07 32.91
C SER A 181 -15.61 -35.37 31.78
N GLY A 182 -15.31 -36.34 30.92
CA GLY A 182 -15.89 -37.70 30.97
C GLY A 182 -17.02 -37.74 29.93
N GLU A 183 -17.19 -38.71 29.03
CA GLU A 183 -16.96 -40.14 29.07
C GLU A 183 -17.17 -40.68 27.64
N GLY A 184 -16.55 -41.83 27.33
CA GLY A 184 -17.14 -42.81 26.43
C GLY A 184 -16.75 -42.77 24.95
N GLY A 185 -15.71 -43.53 24.57
CA GLY A 185 -15.69 -44.22 23.27
C GLY A 185 -16.68 -45.40 23.24
N PRO A 186 -16.58 -46.40 22.34
CA PRO A 186 -15.57 -46.59 21.29
C PRO A 186 -16.07 -47.18 19.95
N GLY A 187 -15.15 -47.25 18.97
CA GLY A 187 -15.02 -48.33 17.96
C GLY A 187 -16.04 -48.35 16.81
N SER A 188 -15.84 -49.02 15.69
CA SER A 188 -14.74 -49.71 14.99
C SER A 188 -15.37 -50.20 13.68
N GLU A 189 -14.56 -50.47 12.65
CA GLU A 189 -14.90 -51.26 11.44
C GLU A 189 -15.88 -50.58 10.45
N GLY A 190 -15.80 -50.71 9.13
CA GLY A 190 -15.14 -51.64 8.23
C GLY A 190 -16.09 -51.87 7.03
N GLU A 191 -15.54 -52.09 5.84
CA GLU A 191 -16.16 -52.74 4.65
C GLU A 191 -17.15 -51.88 3.82
N GLU A 192 -16.96 -51.65 2.51
CA GLU A 192 -16.95 -52.48 1.28
C GLU A 192 -18.35 -52.80 0.68
N GLU A 193 -18.38 -52.90 -0.66
CA GLU A 193 -19.53 -53.20 -1.58
C GLU A 193 -20.54 -52.06 -1.83
N GLY A 194 -21.12 -51.82 -3.01
CA GLY A 194 -21.24 -52.56 -4.27
C GLY A 194 -22.65 -52.28 -4.86
N ASP A 195 -22.82 -52.38 -6.20
CA ASP A 195 -24.10 -52.42 -6.96
C ASP A 195 -24.92 -51.11 -7.06
N ASP A 196 -25.62 -50.67 -8.12
CA ASP A 196 -26.27 -51.23 -9.33
C ASP A 196 -26.19 -50.12 -10.44
N GLY A 197 -26.23 -50.32 -11.76
CA GLY A 197 -26.95 -51.28 -12.58
C GLY A 197 -28.08 -50.60 -13.38
N ALA A 198 -27.81 -50.15 -14.62
CA ALA A 198 -28.77 -49.99 -15.75
C ALA A 198 -28.03 -49.38 -16.96
N GLY A 199 -28.12 -49.83 -18.22
CA GLY A 199 -28.96 -50.82 -18.88
C GLY A 199 -29.17 -50.40 -20.35
N ALA A 200 -29.13 -51.38 -21.27
CA ALA A 200 -29.46 -51.34 -22.72
C ALA A 200 -28.40 -50.72 -23.67
N GLY A 201 -28.03 -51.31 -24.80
CA GLY A 201 -28.48 -52.53 -25.49
C GLY A 201 -27.62 -52.76 -26.76
N SER A 202 -27.45 -54.04 -27.11
CA SER A 202 -26.73 -54.63 -28.26
C SER A 202 -27.42 -54.36 -29.63
N PRO A 203 -27.06 -55.01 -30.77
CA PRO A 203 -25.96 -55.94 -31.13
C PRO A 203 -25.28 -55.51 -32.48
N ASP A 204 -24.28 -56.16 -33.10
CA ASP A 204 -24.12 -57.50 -33.70
C ASP A 204 -22.64 -57.57 -34.18
N ALA A 205 -21.83 -58.60 -33.90
CA ALA A 205 -21.72 -59.94 -34.48
C ALA A 205 -20.53 -60.09 -35.47
N ASP A 206 -19.93 -61.29 -35.41
CA ASP A 206 -19.00 -61.94 -36.35
C ASP A 206 -17.49 -61.62 -36.32
N GLY A 207 -16.67 -62.67 -36.14
CA GLY A 207 -15.23 -62.57 -36.38
C GLY A 207 -14.33 -63.67 -35.83
N LYS A 208 -14.50 -64.90 -36.33
CA LYS A 208 -13.79 -66.16 -36.01
C LYS A 208 -12.26 -66.17 -36.31
N GLY A 209 -11.49 -66.90 -35.47
CA GLY A 209 -10.20 -67.53 -35.82
C GLY A 209 -8.98 -66.99 -35.05
N GLY A 210 -8.03 -67.77 -34.52
CA GLY A 210 -7.76 -69.20 -34.52
C GLY A 210 -6.36 -69.44 -33.92
N SER A 211 -6.07 -70.67 -33.45
CA SER A 211 -4.75 -71.39 -33.39
C SER A 211 -3.54 -70.66 -32.75
N GLN A 212 -2.62 -71.23 -31.97
CA GLN A 212 -2.08 -72.57 -31.73
C GLN A 212 -1.10 -72.38 -30.53
N GLU A 213 -1.09 -73.24 -29.51
CA GLU A 213 -0.06 -74.28 -29.32
C GLU A 213 1.38 -73.70 -29.23
N GLY A 214 1.99 -73.56 -28.05
CA GLY A 214 2.40 -74.65 -27.17
C GLY A 214 3.90 -74.91 -27.34
N ARG A 215 4.69 -74.82 -26.26
CA ARG A 215 5.93 -75.61 -26.06
C ARG A 215 6.43 -75.49 -24.61
N ARG A 216 6.59 -76.66 -24.00
CA ARG A 216 7.11 -76.92 -22.66
C ARG A 216 8.57 -77.42 -22.76
N ARG A 217 9.21 -77.48 -21.57
CA ARG A 217 10.39 -78.28 -21.15
C ARG A 217 11.73 -77.61 -21.44
N GLY A 218 12.70 -77.55 -20.52
CA GLY A 218 12.86 -78.05 -19.16
C GLY A 218 14.35 -78.04 -18.77
N ARG A 219 14.65 -78.36 -17.50
CA ARG A 219 15.87 -79.06 -16.98
C ARG A 219 16.50 -78.39 -15.74
N SER A 220 16.99 -79.27 -14.88
CA SER A 220 17.30 -79.19 -13.45
C SER A 220 18.68 -78.60 -13.08
N ARG A 221 18.73 -77.90 -11.91
CA ARG A 221 19.66 -77.88 -10.73
C ARG A 221 21.11 -78.44 -10.82
N PRO A 222 22.06 -78.16 -9.87
CA PRO A 222 22.16 -77.17 -8.76
C PRO A 222 23.56 -76.47 -8.65
N GLY A 223 23.79 -75.60 -7.65
CA GLY A 223 25.15 -75.25 -7.17
C GLY A 223 25.29 -73.83 -6.61
N ARG A 224 25.91 -73.71 -5.44
CA ARG A 224 26.02 -72.52 -4.58
C ARG A 224 27.06 -71.51 -5.09
N ASP A 225 26.91 -70.23 -4.72
CA ASP A 225 27.88 -69.47 -3.92
C ASP A 225 27.32 -68.09 -3.53
N ASP A 226 27.49 -67.76 -2.25
CA ASP A 226 27.10 -66.54 -1.53
C ASP A 226 27.79 -65.26 -2.07
N LEU A 227 27.07 -64.12 -2.09
CA LEU A 227 27.52 -62.76 -1.65
C LEU A 227 26.48 -61.65 -2.00
N PRO A 228 26.40 -60.54 -1.24
CA PRO A 228 25.17 -59.74 -1.12
C PRO A 228 25.09 -58.44 -1.97
N GLY A 229 23.86 -58.09 -2.35
CA GLY A 229 23.27 -56.75 -2.19
C GLY A 229 23.82 -55.59 -3.02
N GLN A 230 23.42 -55.48 -4.30
CA GLN A 230 23.49 -54.21 -5.04
C GLN A 230 22.23 -53.38 -4.79
N GLN A 231 22.38 -52.20 -4.19
CA GLN A 231 21.34 -51.16 -4.17
C GLN A 231 21.72 -50.05 -5.15
N SER A 232 20.80 -49.76 -6.06
CA SER A 232 20.84 -48.66 -7.02
C SER A 232 20.80 -47.28 -6.32
N PRO A 233 21.50 -46.26 -6.84
CA PRO A 233 21.30 -44.87 -6.42
C PRO A 233 20.24 -44.21 -7.30
N GLY A 234 19.25 -43.57 -6.69
CA GLY A 234 18.19 -42.88 -7.42
C GLY A 234 17.40 -41.95 -6.50
N GLY A 235 18.11 -41.05 -5.83
CA GLY A 235 17.54 -40.06 -4.91
C GLY A 235 16.50 -39.19 -5.61
N ARG A 236 15.28 -39.16 -5.05
CA ARG A 236 14.27 -38.18 -5.41
C ARG A 236 14.74 -36.81 -4.91
N ARG A 237 14.83 -35.88 -5.85
CA ARG A 237 15.09 -34.45 -5.73
C ARG A 237 14.27 -33.85 -4.57
N ARG A 238 14.92 -33.53 -3.45
CA ARG A 238 14.38 -32.62 -2.43
C ARG A 238 14.39 -31.21 -3.03
N GLU A 239 13.23 -30.58 -3.02
CA GLU A 239 13.10 -29.15 -3.33
C GLU A 239 13.66 -28.38 -2.14
N ALA A 240 14.81 -27.72 -2.35
CA ALA A 240 15.46 -26.88 -1.37
C ALA A 240 15.05 -25.42 -1.63
N TYR A 241 14.03 -24.98 -0.92
CA TYR A 241 14.02 -23.62 -0.38
C TYR A 241 13.90 -23.80 1.13
N ASP A 242 15.03 -24.14 1.75
CA ASP A 242 15.17 -23.99 3.19
C ASP A 242 15.14 -22.48 3.49
N GLU A 243 14.28 -22.16 4.44
CA GLU A 243 14.11 -20.84 5.04
C GLU A 243 15.38 -20.49 5.83
N ASP A 244 16.27 -19.72 5.22
CA ASP A 244 17.30 -18.99 5.99
C ASP A 244 16.65 -17.70 6.54
N ASP A 245 15.94 -17.85 7.65
CA ASP A 245 15.67 -16.78 8.61
C ASP A 245 17.00 -16.35 9.25
N ASP A 246 17.67 -15.36 8.65
CA ASP A 246 18.77 -14.65 9.31
C ASP A 246 18.20 -13.70 10.38
N GLU A 247 18.04 -14.24 11.58
CA GLU A 247 17.75 -13.52 12.82
C GLU A 247 18.95 -12.65 13.21
N SER A 248 19.14 -11.54 12.50
CA SER A 248 20.10 -10.50 12.87
C SER A 248 19.57 -9.70 14.07
N GLN A 249 20.09 -10.03 15.25
CA GLN A 249 19.87 -9.32 16.50
C GLN A 249 20.33 -7.85 16.41
N ALA A 250 19.39 -6.95 16.14
CA ALA A 250 19.60 -5.51 16.31
C ALA A 250 19.35 -5.10 17.78
N PRO A 251 20.22 -4.29 18.40
CA PRO A 251 20.07 -3.91 19.81
C PRO A 251 18.82 -3.04 20.03
N ARG A 252 17.99 -3.46 21.00
CA ARG A 252 16.77 -2.76 21.39
C ARG A 252 17.07 -1.36 21.94
N ARG A 253 16.95 -0.35 21.08
CA ARG A 253 16.94 1.06 21.48
C ARG A 253 15.64 1.32 22.26
N ARG A 254 15.81 1.53 23.56
CA ARG A 254 14.83 2.02 24.52
C ARG A 254 14.15 3.28 23.95
N ARG A 255 12.91 3.16 23.48
CA ARG A 255 12.06 4.28 23.06
C ARG A 255 11.83 5.19 24.26
N GLN A 256 12.59 6.28 24.33
CA GLN A 256 12.24 7.43 25.16
C GLN A 256 10.94 8.01 24.61
N LYS A 257 9.97 8.13 25.50
CA LYS A 257 8.64 8.70 25.30
C LYS A 257 8.80 10.21 25.10
N GLY A 258 9.20 10.62 23.90
CA GLY A 258 9.18 12.02 23.47
C GLY A 258 7.77 12.38 23.05
N GLY A 259 7.09 13.19 23.86
CA GLY A 259 5.80 13.79 23.53
C GLY A 259 5.94 14.71 22.32
N GLY A 260 5.64 14.19 21.14
CA GLY A 260 5.44 14.96 19.92
C GLY A 260 3.98 14.84 19.54
N SER A 261 3.21 15.90 19.79
CA SER A 261 1.82 16.09 19.34
C SER A 261 1.77 16.08 17.80
N GLY A 262 1.74 14.89 17.21
CA GLY A 262 1.44 14.67 15.81
C GLY A 262 -0.06 14.83 15.61
N SER A 263 -0.49 16.01 15.18
CA SER A 263 -1.89 16.26 14.84
C SER A 263 -2.12 15.98 13.35
N GLU A 264 -2.27 14.71 12.99
CA GLU A 264 -2.93 14.35 11.73
C GLU A 264 -4.41 14.76 11.84
N GLY A 265 -4.88 15.59 10.93
CA GLY A 265 -6.30 15.94 10.81
C GLY A 265 -6.87 16.92 11.84
N ALA A 266 -6.07 17.58 12.68
CA ALA A 266 -6.61 18.61 13.56
C ALA A 266 -7.19 19.76 12.73
N LYS A 267 -8.52 19.94 12.80
CA LYS A 267 -9.17 21.19 12.39
C LYS A 267 -8.35 22.32 13.01
N ILE A 268 -7.81 23.20 12.16
CA ILE A 268 -7.03 24.34 12.63
C ILE A 268 -8.01 25.26 13.37
N SER A 269 -8.11 25.04 14.68
CA SER A 269 -8.94 25.83 15.59
C SER A 269 -8.11 27.01 16.06
N TYR A 270 -8.65 28.21 15.92
CA TYR A 270 -8.04 29.45 16.36
C TYR A 270 -9.14 30.41 16.80
N ASP A 271 -8.81 31.35 17.67
CA ASP A 271 -9.72 32.42 18.06
C ASP A 271 -9.60 33.57 17.04
N PRO A 272 -10.64 33.86 16.26
CA PRO A 272 -10.61 34.96 15.30
C PRO A 272 -10.65 36.34 15.98
N SER A 273 -10.87 36.45 17.29
CA SER A 273 -10.86 37.75 17.98
C SER A 273 -9.51 38.07 18.62
N ASP A 274 -8.61 37.09 18.72
CA ASP A 274 -7.28 37.23 19.31
C ASP A 274 -6.20 37.28 18.23
N ARG A 275 -5.49 38.41 18.18
CA ARG A 275 -4.38 38.61 17.25
C ARG A 275 -3.25 37.61 17.45
N GLY A 276 -2.92 37.27 18.70
CA GLY A 276 -1.88 36.30 19.02
C GLY A 276 -2.22 34.91 18.46
N SER A 277 -3.45 34.45 18.68
CA SER A 277 -3.96 33.17 18.15
C SER A 277 -3.87 33.09 16.63
N MET A 278 -4.18 34.18 15.92
CA MET A 278 -4.10 34.22 14.46
C MET A 278 -2.68 34.24 13.94
N ASP A 279 -1.79 35.00 14.57
CA ASP A 279 -0.37 35.03 14.19
C ASP A 279 0.25 33.64 14.38
N ASP A 280 -0.02 32.96 15.50
CA ASP A 280 0.40 31.57 15.74
C ASP A 280 -0.15 30.61 14.68
N THR A 281 -1.40 30.81 14.28
CA THR A 281 -2.06 30.01 13.25
C THR A 281 -1.42 30.20 11.88
N ILE A 282 -1.12 31.44 11.50
CA ILE A 282 -0.39 31.77 10.27
C ILE A 282 0.95 31.04 10.27
N TRP A 283 1.70 31.06 11.38
CA TRP A 283 2.98 30.38 11.46
C TRP A 283 2.86 28.88 11.28
N ARG A 284 1.88 28.24 11.91
CA ARG A 284 1.61 26.80 11.71
C ARG A 284 1.32 26.49 10.25
N MET A 285 0.46 27.29 9.61
CA MET A 285 0.13 27.13 8.18
C MET A 285 1.35 27.33 7.28
N VAL A 286 2.16 28.37 7.51
CA VAL A 286 3.38 28.64 6.71
C VAL A 286 4.36 27.47 6.81
N GLN A 287 4.62 26.94 8.01
CA GLN A 287 5.51 25.79 8.18
C GLN A 287 4.94 24.52 7.53
N GLN A 288 3.63 24.30 7.61
CA GLN A 288 2.97 23.21 6.88
C GLN A 288 3.13 23.36 5.36
N MET A 289 2.95 24.56 4.83
CA MET A 289 3.12 24.83 3.40
C MET A 289 4.56 24.60 2.94
N ARG A 290 5.58 24.99 3.72
CA ARG A 290 7.00 24.70 3.40
C ARG A 290 7.26 23.21 3.24
N ARG A 291 6.84 22.40 4.22
CA ARG A 291 6.97 20.93 4.19
C ARG A 291 6.24 20.32 2.99
N LEU A 292 5.05 20.85 2.70
CA LEU A 292 4.25 20.38 1.58
C LEU A 292 4.91 20.73 0.23
N GLN A 293 5.48 21.91 0.08
CA GLN A 293 6.23 22.31 -1.12
C GLN A 293 7.46 21.43 -1.36
N GLU A 294 8.19 21.08 -0.31
CA GLU A 294 9.29 20.12 -0.39
C GLU A 294 8.80 18.76 -0.87
N SER A 295 7.69 18.27 -0.31
CA SER A 295 7.09 16.99 -0.69
C SER A 295 6.58 16.97 -2.15
N LEU A 296 5.94 18.05 -2.60
CA LEU A 296 5.49 18.23 -3.98
C LEU A 296 6.66 18.26 -4.96
N THR A 297 7.72 18.99 -4.61
CA THR A 297 8.94 19.06 -5.42
C THR A 297 9.58 17.68 -5.56
N ALA A 298 9.64 16.92 -4.45
CA ALA A 298 10.16 15.56 -4.46
C ALA A 298 9.31 14.60 -5.33
N VAL A 299 7.98 14.65 -5.22
CA VAL A 299 7.07 13.84 -6.05
C VAL A 299 7.20 14.22 -7.53
N SER A 300 7.20 15.51 -7.86
CA SER A 300 7.37 15.99 -9.24
C SER A 300 8.72 15.54 -9.82
N ALA A 301 9.80 15.60 -9.05
CA ALA A 301 11.12 15.11 -9.47
C ALA A 301 11.14 13.59 -9.70
N LYS A 302 10.42 12.80 -8.88
CA LYS A 302 10.24 11.37 -9.13
C LYS A 302 9.44 11.13 -10.41
N MET A 303 8.34 11.83 -10.61
CA MET A 303 7.50 11.71 -11.81
C MET A 303 8.28 12.02 -13.09
N LYS A 304 9.11 13.07 -13.10
CA LYS A 304 9.98 13.41 -14.24
C LYS A 304 11.04 12.34 -14.56
N ARG A 305 11.50 11.56 -13.57
CA ARG A 305 12.41 10.42 -13.78
C ARG A 305 11.66 9.15 -14.20
N SER A 306 10.36 9.11 -13.92
CA SER A 306 9.45 8.02 -14.27
C SER A 306 8.66 8.27 -15.57
N CYS A 307 8.94 9.36 -16.29
CA CYS A 307 8.55 9.56 -17.69
C CYS A 307 9.77 9.30 -18.57
#